data_AF-A0A951G1S9-F1
#
_entry.id   AF-A0A951G1S9-F1
#
_cell.length_a   1.000
_cell.length_b   1.000
_cell.length_c   1.000
_cell.angle_alpha   90.00
_cell.angle_beta   90.00
_cell.angle_gamma   90.00
#
_symmetry.space_group_name_H-M   'P 1'
#
loop_
_entity.id
_entity.type
_entity.pdbx_description
1 polymer ?
#
loop_
_entity_poly.entity_id
_entity_poly.type
_entity_poly.pdbx_seq_one_letter_code
_entity_poly.pdbx_strand_id
1 'polypeptide(L)'
;MRRTHLIAIAVAIVVFLLISALLARVFSANSAEQSAITTLVTDEAHGDTGAVIGDITGCRSTPACRQRASENVRALAHPGPVSIIQIQPSTSFSIAGTRGFARVAWSVGGSLPIVQCVRVWRTGNAISGLHVELHQVSRRIGSESACPAHF
;
A
#
# COMPACT_ATOMS: atom_id res chain seq x y z
N MET A 1 27.22 -42.15 11.49
CA MET A 1 25.77 -41.99 11.31
C MET A 1 25.16 -40.91 12.21
N ARG A 2 25.40 -40.90 13.54
CA ARG A 2 24.85 -39.86 14.44
C ARG A 2 25.25 -38.41 14.09
N ARG A 3 26.51 -38.18 13.68
CA ARG A 3 27.03 -36.87 13.26
C ARG A 3 26.39 -36.35 11.96
N THR A 4 26.14 -37.23 10.99
CA THR A 4 25.49 -36.87 9.72
C THR A 4 24.02 -36.50 9.91
N HIS A 5 23.30 -37.18 10.80
CA HIS A 5 21.93 -36.78 11.16
C HIS A 5 21.89 -35.42 11.87
N LEU A 6 22.82 -35.14 12.78
CA LEU A 6 22.90 -33.83 13.45
C LEU A 6 23.18 -32.69 12.46
N ILE A 7 24.07 -32.92 11.48
CA ILE A 7 24.34 -31.93 10.41
C ILE A 7 23.09 -31.72 9.55
N ALA A 8 22.40 -32.79 9.16
CA ALA A 8 21.18 -32.70 8.36
C ALA A 8 20.06 -31.92 9.09
N ILE A 9 19.88 -32.17 10.39
CA ILE A 9 18.92 -31.43 11.23
C ILE A 9 19.31 -29.95 11.32
N ALA A 10 20.59 -29.65 11.55
CA ALA A 10 21.07 -28.27 11.61
C ALA A 10 20.84 -27.53 10.28
N VAL A 11 21.13 -28.17 9.15
CA VAL A 11 20.86 -27.60 7.81
C VAL A 11 19.36 -27.37 7.61
N ALA A 12 18.52 -28.33 7.97
CA ALA A 12 17.07 -28.18 7.87
C ALA A 12 16.54 -27.00 8.71
N ILE A 13 17.03 -26.84 9.94
CA ILE A 13 16.69 -25.71 10.81
C ILE A 13 17.13 -24.38 10.17
N VAL A 14 18.35 -24.30 9.66
CA VAL A 14 18.86 -23.07 9.02
C VAL A 14 18.03 -22.70 7.79
N VAL A 15 17.72 -23.67 6.92
CA VAL A 15 16.87 -23.45 5.74
C VAL A 15 15.48 -22.98 6.15
N PHE A 16 14.87 -23.61 7.16
CA PHE A 16 13.58 -23.20 7.68
C PHE A 16 13.60 -21.75 8.19
N LEU A 17 14.59 -21.38 9.00
CA LEU A 17 14.72 -20.02 9.54
C LEU A 17 14.90 -18.97 8.43
N LEU A 18 15.68 -19.28 7.38
CA LEU A 18 15.84 -18.39 6.24
C LEU A 18 14.50 -18.15 5.51
N ILE A 19 13.73 -19.22 5.26
CA ILE A 19 12.41 -19.10 4.61
C ILE A 19 11.46 -18.29 5.50
N SER A 20 11.40 -18.56 6.81
CA SER A 20 10.56 -17.82 7.74
C SER A 20 10.93 -16.32 7.78
N ALA A 21 12.22 -15.99 7.79
CA ALA A 21 12.68 -14.61 7.78
C ALA A 21 12.28 -13.88 6.48
N LEU A 22 12.42 -14.54 5.32
CA LEU A 22 12.00 -13.99 4.03
C LEU A 22 10.49 -13.74 4.01
N LEU A 23 9.68 -14.70 4.46
CA LEU A 23 8.23 -14.55 4.55
C LEU A 23 7.85 -13.41 5.49
N ALA A 24 8.46 -13.32 6.67
CA ALA A 24 8.18 -12.24 7.62
C ALA A 24 8.42 -10.84 7.02
N ARG A 25 9.48 -10.67 6.24
CA ARG A 25 9.77 -9.41 5.53
C ARG A 25 8.71 -9.07 4.50
N VAL A 26 8.25 -10.08 3.75
CA VAL A 26 7.19 -9.93 2.75
C VAL A 26 5.87 -9.51 3.40
N PHE A 27 5.46 -10.19 4.47
CA PHE A 27 4.25 -9.84 5.21
C PHE A 27 4.34 -8.43 5.80
N SER A 28 5.48 -8.05 6.38
CA SER A 28 5.71 -6.72 6.94
C SER A 28 5.52 -5.60 5.91
N ALA A 29 5.98 -5.80 4.67
CA ALA A 29 5.81 -4.81 3.60
C ALA A 29 4.35 -4.65 3.15
N ASN A 30 3.60 -5.75 3.10
CA ASN A 30 2.18 -5.70 2.76
C ASN A 30 1.38 -4.99 3.86
N SER A 31 1.73 -5.22 5.12
CA SER A 31 1.16 -4.49 6.27
C SER A 31 1.50 -3.00 6.21
N ALA A 32 2.72 -2.63 5.80
CA ALA A 32 3.10 -1.22 5.64
C ALA A 32 2.29 -0.52 4.54
N GLU A 33 2.10 -1.16 3.38
CA GLU A 33 1.25 -0.64 2.30
C GLU A 33 -0.19 -0.45 2.79
N GLN A 34 -0.75 -1.45 3.45
CA GLN A 34 -2.11 -1.39 3.99
C GLN A 34 -2.26 -0.26 5.00
N SER A 35 -1.29 -0.08 5.91
CA SER A 35 -1.29 1.01 6.88
C SER A 35 -1.22 2.37 6.19
N ALA A 36 -0.32 2.55 5.23
CA ALA A 36 -0.15 3.82 4.51
C ALA A 36 -1.42 4.19 3.70
N ILE A 37 -2.03 3.21 3.02
CA ILE A 37 -3.29 3.43 2.30
C ILE A 37 -4.42 3.76 3.28
N THR A 38 -4.49 3.10 4.43
CA THR A 38 -5.52 3.36 5.45
C THR A 38 -5.38 4.76 6.03
N THR A 39 -4.15 5.19 6.34
CA THR A 39 -3.87 6.56 6.79
C THR A 39 -4.28 7.57 5.73
N LEU A 40 -3.86 7.38 4.47
CA LEU A 40 -4.20 8.26 3.36
C LEU A 40 -5.72 8.47 3.22
N VAL A 41 -6.50 7.38 3.16
CA VAL A 41 -7.97 7.50 3.01
C VAL A 41 -8.64 8.06 4.26
N THR A 42 -8.02 7.87 5.42
CA THR A 42 -8.52 8.46 6.67
C THR A 42 -8.31 9.97 6.70
N ASP A 43 -7.15 10.43 6.24
CA ASP A 43 -6.87 11.86 6.13
C ASP A 43 -7.71 12.52 5.02
N GLU A 44 -7.97 11.81 3.91
CA GLU A 44 -8.92 12.24 2.88
C GLU A 44 -10.34 12.40 3.46
N ALA A 45 -10.80 11.43 4.24
CA ALA A 45 -12.10 11.48 4.91
C ALA A 45 -12.21 12.62 5.94
N HIS A 46 -11.13 12.89 6.68
CA HIS A 46 -11.10 13.96 7.68
C HIS A 46 -11.01 15.37 7.08
N GLY A 47 -10.75 15.51 5.78
CA GLY A 47 -10.59 16.82 5.19
C GLY A 47 -9.16 17.38 5.24
N ASP A 48 -8.16 16.59 5.67
CA ASP A 48 -6.80 17.08 5.88
C ASP A 48 -5.97 17.01 4.59
N THR A 49 -6.05 18.08 3.81
CA THR A 49 -5.26 18.21 2.58
C THR A 49 -3.74 18.23 2.86
N GLY A 50 -3.32 18.73 4.01
CA GLY A 50 -1.90 18.84 4.37
C GLY A 50 -1.27 17.48 4.67
N ALA A 51 -2.02 16.62 5.37
CA ALA A 51 -1.66 15.23 5.66
C ALA A 51 -1.67 14.37 4.38
N VAL A 52 -2.72 14.44 3.57
CA VAL A 52 -2.79 13.72 2.27
C VAL A 52 -1.62 14.07 1.34
N ILE A 53 -1.23 15.35 1.26
CA ILE A 53 -0.05 15.76 0.48
C ILE A 53 1.26 15.28 1.11
N GLY A 54 1.30 15.11 2.44
CA GLY A 54 2.45 14.58 3.18
C GLY A 54 2.66 13.09 2.97
N ASP A 55 1.57 12.32 2.91
CA ASP A 55 1.59 10.87 2.71
C ASP A 55 2.04 10.46 1.30
N ILE A 56 1.84 11.35 0.32
CA ILE A 56 2.22 11.12 -1.07
C ILE A 56 3.62 11.68 -1.35
N THR A 57 4.58 10.78 -1.56
CA THR A 57 5.96 11.08 -1.92
C THR A 57 6.05 11.91 -3.21
N GLY A 58 6.64 13.10 -3.11
CA GLY A 58 6.80 14.03 -4.23
C GLY A 58 5.55 14.84 -4.58
N CYS A 59 4.47 14.73 -3.80
CA CYS A 59 3.25 15.50 -4.06
C CYS A 59 3.45 17.00 -3.83
N ARG A 60 4.21 17.39 -2.79
CA ARG A 60 4.49 18.79 -2.47
C ARG A 60 5.14 19.56 -3.62
N SER A 61 6.00 18.91 -4.40
CA SER A 61 6.69 19.48 -5.56
C SER A 61 5.88 19.44 -6.85
N THR A 62 4.74 18.75 -6.88
CA THR A 62 3.96 18.51 -8.11
C THR A 62 2.60 19.22 -8.05
N PRO A 63 2.37 20.29 -8.84
CA PRO A 63 1.11 21.05 -8.81
C PRO A 63 -0.13 20.19 -9.08
N ALA A 64 -0.04 19.29 -10.07
CA ALA A 64 -1.14 18.39 -10.42
C ALA A 64 -1.51 17.44 -9.26
N CYS A 65 -0.53 16.99 -8.48
CA CYS A 65 -0.78 16.14 -7.32
C CYS A 65 -1.50 16.92 -6.21
N ARG A 66 -1.02 18.12 -5.87
CA ARG A 66 -1.66 18.97 -4.86
C ARG A 66 -3.09 19.34 -5.24
N GLN A 67 -3.32 19.67 -6.51
CA GLN A 67 -4.67 19.96 -7.00
C GLN A 67 -5.58 18.75 -6.81
N ARG A 68 -5.15 17.57 -7.25
CA ARG A 68 -5.94 16.35 -7.12
C ARG A 68 -6.20 15.96 -5.66
N ALA A 69 -5.20 16.05 -4.80
CA ALA A 69 -5.37 15.83 -3.37
C ALA A 69 -6.43 16.78 -2.80
N SER A 70 -6.37 18.08 -3.13
CA SER A 70 -7.36 19.05 -2.66
C SER A 70 -8.78 18.78 -3.20
N GLU A 71 -8.91 18.31 -4.44
CA GLU A 71 -10.20 17.95 -5.04
C GLU A 71 -10.77 16.69 -4.41
N ASN A 72 -9.94 15.65 -4.19
CA ASN A 72 -10.33 14.43 -3.51
C ASN A 72 -10.83 14.74 -2.10
N VAL A 73 -10.03 15.47 -1.33
CA VAL A 73 -10.37 15.84 0.05
C VAL A 73 -11.69 16.61 0.09
N ARG A 74 -11.91 17.60 -0.80
CA ARG A 74 -13.18 18.33 -0.86
C ARG A 74 -14.37 17.45 -1.25
N ALA A 75 -14.17 16.46 -2.12
CA ALA A 75 -15.22 15.60 -2.62
C ALA A 75 -15.56 14.44 -1.67
N LEU A 76 -14.59 14.00 -0.87
CA LEU A 76 -14.66 12.78 -0.06
C LEU A 76 -14.68 13.05 1.45
N ALA A 77 -14.41 14.29 1.87
CA ALA A 77 -14.51 14.68 3.27
C ALA A 77 -15.92 14.38 3.79
N HIS A 78 -15.96 13.63 4.89
CA HIS A 78 -17.20 13.23 5.51
C HIS A 78 -17.00 13.01 7.01
N PRO A 79 -17.95 13.45 7.85
CA PRO A 79 -17.91 13.11 9.27
C PRO A 79 -18.27 11.63 9.45
N GLY A 80 -17.41 10.88 10.14
CA GLY A 80 -17.69 9.50 10.55
C GLY A 80 -16.47 8.59 10.56
N PRO A 81 -16.63 7.35 11.04
CA PRO A 81 -15.56 6.37 11.03
C PRO A 81 -15.29 5.89 9.60
N VAL A 82 -14.01 5.83 9.25
CA VAL A 82 -13.53 5.25 8.00
C VAL A 82 -13.51 3.74 8.13
N SER A 83 -14.12 3.05 7.18
CA SER A 83 -14.13 1.59 7.13
C SER A 83 -13.53 1.12 5.81
N ILE A 84 -12.47 0.33 5.90
CA ILE A 84 -11.87 -0.31 4.73
C ILE A 84 -12.70 -1.53 4.37
N ILE A 85 -13.27 -1.53 3.16
CA ILE A 85 -14.07 -2.64 2.63
C ILE A 85 -13.14 -3.67 2.00
N GLN A 86 -12.21 -3.22 1.15
CA GLN A 86 -11.27 -4.09 0.46
C GLN A 86 -10.02 -3.31 0.06
N ILE A 87 -8.84 -3.92 0.24
CA ILE A 87 -7.59 -3.46 -0.36
C ILE A 87 -7.10 -4.57 -1.27
N GLN A 88 -6.99 -4.26 -2.56
CA GLN A 88 -6.36 -5.09 -3.55
C GLN A 88 -4.96 -4.52 -3.81
N PRO A 89 -3.90 -5.09 -3.19
CA PRO A 89 -2.55 -4.59 -3.36
C PRO A 89 -2.08 -4.80 -4.80
N SER A 90 -1.11 -3.98 -5.22
CA SER A 90 -0.48 -4.16 -6.51
C SER A 90 0.48 -5.36 -6.46
N THR A 91 0.06 -6.54 -6.92
CA THR A 91 0.99 -7.65 -7.14
C THR A 91 1.80 -7.35 -8.42
N SER A 92 3.12 -7.55 -8.53
CA SER A 92 3.94 -8.70 -8.15
C SER A 92 5.37 -8.30 -7.73
N PHE A 93 6.00 -9.19 -6.95
CA PHE A 93 7.40 -9.11 -6.52
C PHE A 93 8.36 -8.89 -7.69
N SER A 94 9.21 -7.88 -7.60
CA SER A 94 10.38 -7.78 -8.48
C SER A 94 11.64 -7.49 -7.68
N ILE A 95 12.76 -8.00 -8.21
CA ILE A 95 14.10 -7.82 -7.63
C ILE A 95 14.59 -6.37 -7.80
N ALA A 96 14.07 -5.64 -8.79
CA ALA A 96 14.50 -4.30 -9.20
C ALA A 96 13.55 -3.16 -8.77
N GLY A 97 12.45 -3.48 -8.08
CA GLY A 97 11.39 -2.54 -7.74
C GLY A 97 10.33 -2.42 -8.84
N THR A 98 9.06 -2.36 -8.44
CA THR A 98 7.90 -2.37 -9.35
C THR A 98 7.00 -1.17 -9.08
N ARG A 99 6.53 -0.50 -10.15
CA ARG A 99 5.37 0.40 -10.09
C ARG A 99 4.11 -0.44 -10.17
N GLY A 100 3.23 -0.23 -9.21
CA GLY A 100 1.94 -0.91 -9.18
C GLY A 100 0.80 0.05 -8.86
N PHE A 101 -0.41 -0.44 -9.08
CA PHE A 101 -1.64 0.23 -8.65
C PHE A 101 -2.33 -0.64 -7.61
N ALA A 102 -2.47 -0.10 -6.41
CA ALA A 102 -3.29 -0.70 -5.36
C ALA A 102 -4.70 -0.12 -5.49
N ARG A 103 -5.72 -0.98 -5.48
CA ARG A 103 -7.13 -0.56 -5.47
C ARG A 103 -7.64 -0.63 -4.05
N VAL A 104 -8.19 0.47 -3.55
CA VAL A 104 -8.80 0.55 -2.22
C VAL A 104 -10.27 0.89 -2.36
N ALA A 105 -11.10 0.09 -1.70
CA ALA A 105 -12.52 0.35 -1.50
C ALA A 105 -12.75 0.64 -0.02
N TRP A 106 -13.33 1.79 0.28
CA TRP A 106 -13.60 2.24 1.65
C TRP A 106 -14.92 3.01 1.71
N SER A 107 -15.44 3.20 2.90
CA SER A 107 -16.63 4.00 3.17
C SER A 107 -16.43 4.84 4.42
N VAL A 108 -17.21 5.90 4.58
CA VAL A 108 -17.27 6.68 5.82
C VAL A 108 -18.70 6.73 6.33
N GLY A 109 -18.88 6.28 7.57
CA GLY A 109 -20.21 6.15 8.17
C GLY A 109 -21.12 5.29 7.30
N GLY A 110 -22.28 5.83 6.93
CA GLY A 110 -23.27 5.16 6.06
C GLY A 110 -23.17 5.50 4.57
N SER A 111 -22.06 6.08 4.10
CA SER A 111 -21.90 6.48 2.70
C SER A 111 -21.78 5.29 1.75
N LEU A 112 -22.06 5.54 0.46
CA LEU A 112 -21.74 4.57 -0.58
C LEU A 112 -20.22 4.28 -0.62
N PRO A 113 -19.80 3.07 -1.03
CA PRO A 113 -18.40 2.73 -1.22
C PRO A 113 -17.70 3.70 -2.18
N ILE A 114 -16.56 4.19 -1.74
CA ILE A 114 -15.60 4.99 -2.49
C ILE A 114 -14.50 4.02 -2.92
N VAL A 115 -14.25 3.96 -4.22
CA VAL A 115 -13.17 3.16 -4.79
C VAL A 115 -12.15 4.09 -5.41
N GLN A 116 -10.88 3.90 -5.06
CA GLN A 116 -9.76 4.67 -5.58
C GLN A 116 -8.58 3.76 -5.91
N CYS A 117 -7.70 4.28 -6.77
CA CYS A 117 -6.45 3.65 -7.10
C CYS A 117 -5.29 4.49 -6.56
N VAL A 118 -4.37 3.83 -5.89
CA VAL A 118 -3.15 4.42 -5.36
C VAL A 118 -1.98 3.85 -6.15
N ARG A 119 -1.21 4.72 -6.78
CA ARG A 119 0.05 4.34 -7.42
C ARG A 119 1.10 4.19 -6.33
N VAL A 120 1.63 2.98 -6.23
CA VAL A 120 2.66 2.62 -5.25
C VAL A 120 3.96 2.29 -5.99
N TRP A 121 5.07 2.70 -5.41
CA TRP A 121 6.40 2.29 -5.81
C TRP A 121 6.98 1.43 -4.71
N ARG A 122 7.30 0.20 -5.07
CA ARG A 122 7.90 -0.75 -4.15
C ARG A 122 9.33 -0.99 -4.59
N THR A 123 10.28 -0.80 -3.70
CA THR A 123 11.71 -1.06 -3.95
C THR A 123 12.27 -2.04 -2.94
N GLY A 124 13.43 -2.60 -3.29
CA GLY A 124 14.12 -3.59 -2.46
C GLY A 124 13.60 -5.01 -2.63
N ASN A 125 14.15 -5.92 -1.84
CA ASN A 125 13.86 -7.35 -1.91
C ASN A 125 13.81 -7.96 -0.50
N ALA A 126 13.42 -9.23 -0.41
CA ALA A 126 13.27 -9.91 0.88
C ALA A 126 14.58 -10.03 1.69
N ILE A 127 15.75 -9.77 1.07
CA ILE A 127 17.07 -9.77 1.70
C ILE A 127 17.46 -8.36 2.17
N SER A 128 17.32 -7.33 1.31
CA SER A 128 17.73 -5.94 1.58
C SER A 128 16.71 -5.14 2.37
N GLY A 129 15.47 -5.62 2.47
CA GLY A 129 14.33 -4.86 3.00
C GLY A 129 13.44 -4.33 1.89
N LEU A 130 12.13 -4.26 2.17
CA LEU A 130 11.09 -3.79 1.27
C LEU A 130 10.69 -2.38 1.69
N HIS A 131 10.68 -1.45 0.75
CA HIS A 131 10.23 -0.07 0.94
C HIS A 131 8.99 0.18 0.08
N VAL A 132 8.02 0.91 0.62
CA VAL A 132 6.77 1.27 -0.05
C VAL A 132 6.60 2.77 0.00
N GLU A 133 6.45 3.38 -1.17
CA GLU A 133 6.20 4.82 -1.34
C GLU A 133 4.88 5.01 -2.10
N LEU A 134 4.03 5.91 -1.60
CA LEU A 134 2.81 6.32 -2.30
C LEU A 134 3.15 7.50 -3.21
N HIS A 135 2.89 7.39 -4.52
CA HIS A 135 3.24 8.47 -5.46
C HIS A 135 2.06 9.25 -5.98
N GLN A 136 0.91 8.60 -6.15
CA GLN A 136 -0.28 9.25 -6.69
C GLN A 136 -1.54 8.57 -6.17
N VAL A 137 -2.60 9.35 -5.99
CA VAL A 137 -3.96 8.85 -5.73
C VAL A 137 -4.87 9.28 -6.89
N SER A 138 -5.78 8.40 -7.30
CA SER A 138 -6.79 8.73 -8.32
C SER A 138 -8.00 9.43 -7.69
N ARG A 139 -8.85 10.03 -8.53
CA ARG A 139 -10.22 10.36 -8.11
C ARG A 139 -11.03 9.07 -7.88
N ARG A 140 -12.21 9.22 -7.27
CA ARG A 140 -13.18 8.11 -7.16
C ARG A 140 -13.44 7.49 -8.54
N ILE A 141 -13.32 6.18 -8.63
CA ILE A 141 -13.61 5.38 -9.82
C ILE A 141 -14.87 4.52 -9.59
N GLY A 142 -15.40 3.91 -10.66
CA GLY A 142 -16.54 2.99 -10.56
C GLY A 142 -16.18 1.74 -9.76
N SER A 143 -17.16 1.12 -9.09
CA SER A 143 -16.92 -0.01 -8.20
C SER A 143 -16.15 -1.13 -8.91
N GLU A 144 -16.57 -1.55 -10.11
CA GLU A 144 -15.93 -2.64 -10.87
C GLU A 144 -14.84 -2.17 -11.84
N SER A 145 -14.43 -0.90 -11.78
CA SER A 145 -13.45 -0.38 -12.74
C SER A 145 -12.02 -0.77 -12.37
N ALA A 146 -11.24 -1.12 -13.40
CA ALA A 146 -9.81 -1.35 -13.25
C ALA A 146 -9.06 -0.03 -13.02
N CYS A 147 -7.91 -0.10 -12.35
CA CYS A 147 -7.08 1.08 -12.18
C CYS A 147 -6.57 1.59 -13.53
N PRO A 148 -6.77 2.89 -13.85
CA PRO A 148 -6.25 3.45 -15.09
C PRO A 148 -4.72 3.38 -15.13
N ALA A 149 -4.14 3.26 -16.33
CA ALA A 149 -2.69 3.27 -16.50
C ALA A 149 -2.03 4.62 -16.09
N HIS A 150 -2.80 5.71 -16.09
CA HIS A 150 -2.37 7.03 -15.69
C HIS A 150 -3.55 7.84 -15.16
N PHE A 151 -3.26 8.77 -14.25
CA PHE A 151 -4.20 9.78 -13.78
C PHE A 151 -3.43 11.06 -13.54
#